data_AF-A0A1E5D2N8-F1
#
_entry.id   AF-A0A1E5D2N8-F1
#
_cell.length_a   1.000
_cell.length_b   1.000
_cell.length_c   1.000
_cell.angle_alpha   90.00
_cell.angle_beta   90.00
_cell.angle_gamma   90.00
#
_symmetry.space_group_name_H-M   'P 1'
#
loop_
_entity.id
_entity.type
_entity.pdbx_description
1 polymer ?
#
loop_
_entity_poly.entity_id
_entity_poly.type
_entity_poly.pdbx_seq_one_letter_code
_entity_poly.pdbx_strand_id
1 'polypeptide(L)'
;MNMNTKNYILVEKQPVLTEDYVRWAIWFEESVRKGTRHVEVKEIPARKPFKKGSAKMIRKINHFRAQPILVSTIFLGRDCSDSGAAPALFETNVHGGRFDRSQENYASWELAEKGHYNIVERITKSMVV
;
A
#
# COMPACT_ATOMS: atom_id res chain seq x y z
N MET A 1 -12.95 10.57 19.82
CA MET A 1 -11.79 11.01 19.03
C MET A 1 -10.58 10.93 19.93
N ASN A 2 -9.56 10.15 19.58
CA ASN A 2 -8.33 10.09 20.37
C ASN A 2 -7.62 11.44 20.25
N MET A 3 -7.46 12.17 21.35
CA MET A 3 -6.96 13.57 21.33
C MET A 3 -5.45 13.67 21.06
N ASN A 4 -4.79 12.58 20.65
CA ASN A 4 -3.33 12.47 20.56
C ASN A 4 -2.81 12.01 19.19
N THR A 5 -3.66 11.97 18.16
CA THR A 5 -3.25 11.60 16.80
C THR A 5 -2.45 12.75 16.17
N LYS A 6 -1.18 12.50 15.86
CA LYS A 6 -0.30 13.45 15.18
C LYS A 6 -0.61 13.52 13.70
N ASN A 7 -0.71 14.73 13.16
CA ASN A 7 -0.98 14.99 11.75
C ASN A 7 0.30 15.37 11.02
N TYR A 8 0.43 14.91 9.78
CA TYR A 8 1.61 15.14 8.97
C TYR A 8 1.20 15.58 7.57
N ILE A 9 1.97 16.50 6.99
CA ILE A 9 1.92 16.82 5.56
C ILE A 9 3.15 16.24 4.87
N LEU A 10 3.07 16.04 3.56
CA LEU A 10 4.20 15.58 2.76
C LEU A 10 4.83 16.75 2.01
N VAL A 11 6.12 16.99 2.25
CA VAL A 11 6.92 18.01 1.55
C VAL A 11 8.12 17.30 0.92
N GLU A 12 8.21 17.28 -0.40
CA GLU A 12 9.33 16.63 -1.12
C GLU A 12 9.61 15.20 -0.63
N LYS A 13 8.56 14.39 -0.47
CA LYS A 13 8.61 13.01 0.05
C LYS A 13 8.99 12.87 1.53
N GLN A 14 9.13 13.98 2.27
CA GLN A 14 9.39 13.98 3.71
C GLN A 14 8.10 14.25 4.50
N PRO A 15 7.72 13.38 5.45
CA PRO A 15 6.65 13.66 6.39
C PRO A 15 7.05 14.80 7.34
N VAL A 16 6.25 15.85 7.39
CA VAL A 16 6.45 17.00 8.28
C VAL A 16 5.28 17.08 9.23
N LEU A 17 5.56 16.99 10.54
CA LEU A 17 4.55 17.14 11.59
C LEU A 17 3.91 18.54 11.49
N THR A 18 2.59 18.60 11.64
CA THR A 18 1.87 19.87 11.71
C THR A 18 0.81 19.85 12.79
N GLU A 19 0.76 20.91 13.59
CA GLU A 19 -0.28 21.15 14.61
C GLU A 19 -1.41 22.02 14.04
N ASP A 20 -1.20 22.64 12.88
CA ASP A 20 -2.22 23.42 12.17
C ASP A 20 -3.18 22.49 11.43
N TYR A 21 -4.30 22.21 12.07
CA TYR A 21 -5.33 21.32 11.54
C TYR A 21 -5.95 21.82 10.23
N VAL A 22 -6.10 23.14 10.07
CA VAL A 22 -6.70 23.72 8.86
C VAL A 22 -5.75 23.54 7.68
N ARG A 23 -4.47 23.86 7.88
CA ARG A 23 -3.42 23.60 6.88
C ARG A 23 -3.34 22.13 6.53
N TRP A 24 -3.40 21.24 7.53
CA TRP A 24 -3.41 19.80 7.30
C TRP A 24 -4.60 19.36 6.46
N ALA A 25 -5.82 19.81 6.77
CA ALA A 25 -7.04 19.42 6.07
C ALA A 25 -6.99 19.84 4.59
N ILE A 26 -6.60 21.10 4.34
CA ILE A 26 -6.43 21.62 2.97
C ILE A 26 -5.39 20.80 2.20
N TRP A 27 -4.22 20.53 2.82
CA TRP A 27 -3.20 19.71 2.19
C TRP A 27 -3.72 18.29 1.90
N PHE A 28 -4.42 17.67 2.85
CA PHE A 28 -4.90 16.29 2.74
C PHE A 28 -5.89 16.16 1.59
N GLU A 29 -6.91 17.01 1.53
CA GLU A 29 -7.92 17.03 0.47
C GLU A 29 -7.27 17.25 -0.91
N GLU A 30 -6.38 18.22 -1.02
CA GLU A 30 -5.65 18.48 -2.26
C GLU A 30 -4.74 17.31 -2.67
N SER A 31 -4.10 16.65 -1.69
CA SER A 31 -3.23 15.49 -1.95
C SER A 31 -4.00 14.26 -2.43
N VAL A 32 -5.23 14.07 -1.94
CA VAL A 32 -6.15 13.03 -2.40
C VAL A 32 -6.60 13.35 -3.81
N ARG A 33 -7.04 14.60 -4.06
CA ARG A 33 -7.52 15.04 -5.36
C ARG A 33 -6.47 14.96 -6.46
N LYS A 34 -5.22 15.35 -6.16
CA LYS A 34 -4.09 15.35 -7.11
C LYS A 34 -3.31 14.03 -7.13
N GLY A 35 -3.57 13.13 -6.20
CA GLY A 35 -2.82 11.88 -6.04
C GLY A 35 -1.40 12.05 -5.49
N THR A 36 -0.97 13.23 -5.06
CA THR A 36 0.41 13.52 -4.62
C THR A 36 0.82 12.82 -3.32
N ARG A 37 -0.13 12.19 -2.62
CA ARG A 37 0.13 11.30 -1.48
C ARG A 37 0.56 9.88 -1.87
N HIS A 38 0.45 9.49 -3.13
CA HIS A 38 0.83 8.15 -3.57
C HIS A 38 2.34 8.05 -3.69
N VAL A 39 2.90 7.01 -3.09
CA VAL A 39 4.28 6.58 -3.33
C VAL A 39 4.36 5.90 -4.68
N GLU A 40 3.50 4.90 -4.89
CA GLU A 40 3.38 4.15 -6.14
C GLU A 40 2.03 3.42 -6.19
N VAL A 41 1.51 3.22 -7.40
CA VAL A 41 0.36 2.37 -7.67
C VAL A 41 0.71 1.41 -8.78
N LYS A 42 0.75 0.12 -8.46
CA LYS A 42 1.06 -0.94 -9.41
C LYS A 42 -0.15 -1.83 -9.64
N GLU A 43 -0.65 -1.80 -10.87
CA GLU A 43 -1.54 -2.85 -11.37
C GLU A 43 -0.70 -4.00 -11.94
N ILE A 44 -0.99 -5.21 -11.48
CA ILE A 44 -0.45 -6.46 -12.02
C ILE A 44 -1.59 -7.12 -12.79
N PRO A 45 -1.51 -7.24 -14.12
CA PRO A 45 -2.61 -7.73 -14.93
C PRO A 45 -2.91 -9.21 -14.66
N ALA A 46 -4.17 -9.58 -14.88
CA ALA A 46 -4.59 -10.98 -14.91
C ALA A 46 -3.74 -11.78 -15.91
N ARG A 47 -3.49 -13.05 -15.61
CA ARG A 47 -2.67 -13.92 -16.46
C ARG A 47 -3.48 -15.08 -16.98
N LYS A 48 -3.11 -15.54 -18.18
CA LYS A 48 -3.70 -16.76 -18.78
C LYS A 48 -3.63 -17.94 -17.79
N PRO A 49 -4.63 -18.85 -17.83
CA PRO A 49 -4.65 -20.03 -16.99
C PRO A 49 -3.37 -20.85 -17.13
N PHE A 50 -2.80 -21.22 -15.98
CA PHE A 50 -1.74 -22.20 -15.84
C PHE A 50 -2.30 -23.61 -16.12
N LYS A 51 -1.55 -24.43 -16.84
CA LYS A 51 -2.03 -25.74 -17.36
C LYS A 51 -1.18 -26.95 -16.94
N LYS A 52 -0.12 -26.75 -16.15
CA LYS A 52 0.83 -27.82 -15.77
C LYS A 52 0.74 -28.13 -14.26
N GLY A 53 0.95 -29.38 -13.87
CA GLY A 53 0.93 -29.81 -12.46
C GLY A 53 -0.37 -30.49 -12.04
N SER A 54 -0.58 -30.65 -10.73
CA SER A 54 -1.77 -31.35 -10.20
C SER A 54 -3.03 -30.49 -10.32
N ALA A 55 -4.19 -31.12 -10.53
CA ALA A 55 -5.47 -30.42 -10.66
C ALA A 55 -5.78 -29.47 -9.48
N LYS A 56 -5.45 -29.89 -8.25
CA LYS A 56 -5.60 -29.07 -7.03
C LYS A 56 -4.73 -27.81 -7.08
N MET A 57 -3.48 -27.95 -7.52
CA MET A 57 -2.54 -26.82 -7.68
C MET A 57 -3.01 -25.88 -8.78
N ILE A 58 -3.37 -26.41 -9.95
CA ILE A 58 -3.87 -25.66 -11.11
C ILE A 58 -5.10 -24.83 -10.71
N ARG A 59 -6.09 -25.44 -10.04
CA ARG A 59 -7.29 -24.74 -9.59
C ARG A 59 -6.96 -23.57 -8.66
N LYS A 60 -6.07 -23.78 -7.69
CA LYS A 60 -5.67 -22.76 -6.73
C LYS A 60 -4.92 -21.60 -7.39
N ILE A 61 -3.95 -21.91 -8.25
CA ILE A 61 -3.15 -20.89 -8.95
C ILE A 61 -4.02 -20.07 -9.92
N ASN A 62 -4.90 -20.72 -10.67
CA ASN A 62 -5.76 -20.04 -11.64
C ASN A 62 -6.81 -19.16 -10.97
N HIS A 63 -7.30 -19.53 -9.79
CA HIS A 63 -8.19 -18.67 -9.01
C HIS A 63 -7.57 -17.30 -8.75
N PHE A 64 -6.29 -17.25 -8.34
CA PHE A 64 -5.60 -15.99 -8.05
C PHE A 64 -5.13 -15.23 -9.30
N ARG A 65 -4.90 -15.92 -10.41
CA ARG A 65 -4.41 -15.30 -11.67
C ARG A 65 -5.52 -14.77 -12.57
N ALA A 66 -6.77 -15.12 -12.28
CA ALA A 66 -7.91 -14.80 -13.14
C ALA A 66 -8.29 -13.31 -13.12
N GLN A 67 -7.87 -12.56 -12.09
CA GLN A 67 -8.21 -11.15 -11.91
C GLN A 67 -6.93 -10.30 -11.79
N PRO A 68 -6.97 -9.02 -12.18
CA PRO A 68 -5.87 -8.10 -11.90
C PRO A 68 -5.69 -7.93 -10.39
N ILE A 69 -4.46 -7.61 -10.00
CA ILE A 69 -4.08 -7.32 -8.61
C ILE A 69 -3.64 -5.87 -8.56
N LEU A 70 -4.16 -5.11 -7.60
CA LEU A 70 -3.77 -3.73 -7.38
C LEU A 70 -2.93 -3.65 -6.10
N VAL A 71 -1.74 -3.06 -6.22
CA VAL A 71 -0.88 -2.71 -5.09
C VAL A 71 -0.79 -1.20 -5.04
N SER A 72 -1.16 -0.59 -3.92
CA SER A 72 -1.10 0.86 -3.73
C SER A 72 -0.35 1.19 -2.45
N THR A 73 0.64 2.06 -2.55
CA THR A 73 1.36 2.58 -1.39
C THR A 73 1.12 4.06 -1.28
N ILE A 74 0.62 4.51 -0.13
CA ILE A 74 0.21 5.89 0.10
C ILE A 74 0.76 6.43 1.41
N PHE A 75 1.01 7.73 1.44
CA PHE A 75 1.18 8.48 2.67
C PHE A 75 -0.19 8.74 3.31
N LEU A 76 -0.33 8.43 4.60
CA LEU A 76 -1.60 8.46 5.34
C LEU A 76 -2.00 9.86 5.81
N GLY A 77 -1.05 10.79 5.92
CA GLY A 77 -1.28 12.14 6.44
C GLY A 77 -1.50 12.22 7.95
N ARG A 78 -1.51 11.09 8.66
CA ARG A 78 -1.62 11.02 10.11
C ARG A 78 -0.86 9.80 10.60
N ASP A 79 -0.45 9.81 11.87
CA ASP A 79 0.06 8.62 12.52
C ASP A 79 -1.09 7.65 12.82
N CYS A 80 -1.08 6.49 12.15
CA CYS A 80 -2.02 5.41 12.35
C CYS A 80 -1.44 4.29 13.24
N SER A 81 -0.36 4.52 13.98
CA SER A 81 0.21 3.50 14.86
C SER A 81 -0.66 3.29 16.10
N ASP A 82 -0.93 2.02 16.44
CA ASP A 82 -1.74 1.67 17.62
C ASP A 82 -0.93 1.70 18.92
N SER A 83 0.39 1.49 18.84
CA SER A 83 1.27 1.28 20.01
C SER A 83 2.32 2.38 20.23
N GLY A 84 2.42 3.36 19.32
CA GLY A 84 3.38 4.47 19.42
C GLY A 84 4.87 4.09 19.32
N ALA A 85 5.21 2.82 19.07
CA ALA A 85 6.60 2.34 19.01
C ALA A 85 7.35 2.88 17.78
N ALA A 86 6.67 3.00 16.65
CA ALA A 86 7.12 3.68 15.45
C ALA A 86 5.90 4.25 14.71
N PRO A 87 6.00 5.45 14.12
CA PRO A 87 4.85 6.06 13.48
C PRO A 87 4.47 5.28 12.21
N ALA A 88 3.19 5.02 12.03
CA ALA A 88 2.64 4.39 10.83
C ALA A 88 2.14 5.51 9.91
N LEU A 89 3.03 6.02 9.05
CA LEU A 89 2.78 7.20 8.21
C LEU A 89 2.48 6.84 6.77
N PHE A 90 2.91 5.67 6.32
CA PHE A 90 2.66 5.14 4.99
C PHE A 90 2.03 3.76 5.11
N GLU A 91 1.20 3.40 4.15
CA GLU A 91 0.55 2.09 4.08
C GLU A 91 0.63 1.56 2.65
N THR A 92 1.06 0.31 2.51
CA THR A 92 0.88 -0.49 1.31
C THR A 92 -0.34 -1.38 1.47
N ASN A 93 -1.29 -1.29 0.55
CA ASN A 93 -2.48 -2.15 0.47
C ASN A 93 -2.43 -3.02 -0.78
N VAL A 94 -2.85 -4.28 -0.63
CA VAL A 94 -3.01 -5.23 -1.74
C VAL A 94 -4.48 -5.60 -1.91
N HIS A 95 -4.99 -5.45 -3.13
CA HIS A 95 -6.33 -5.87 -3.53
C HIS A 95 -6.24 -6.95 -4.61
N GLY A 96 -6.84 -8.10 -4.34
CA GLY A 96 -6.87 -9.25 -5.24
C GLY A 96 -5.70 -10.22 -5.09
N GLY A 97 -5.84 -11.35 -5.77
CA GLY A 97 -4.82 -12.41 -5.77
C GLY A 97 -4.65 -13.09 -4.42
N ARG A 98 -3.48 -13.70 -4.21
CA ARG A 98 -3.19 -14.49 -3.01
C ARG A 98 -3.01 -13.65 -1.74
N PHE A 99 -2.56 -12.41 -1.92
CA PHE A 99 -2.22 -11.49 -0.83
C PHE A 99 -3.33 -10.45 -0.60
N ASP A 100 -4.55 -10.74 -1.03
CA ASP A 100 -5.70 -9.84 -0.84
C ASP A 100 -5.84 -9.42 0.63
N ARG A 101 -6.09 -8.12 0.86
CA ARG A 101 -6.20 -7.47 2.17
C ARG A 101 -4.92 -7.46 3.00
N SER A 102 -3.77 -7.79 2.41
CA SER A 102 -2.48 -7.58 3.10
C SER A 102 -2.22 -6.07 3.22
N GLN A 103 -1.75 -5.66 4.39
CA GLN A 103 -1.38 -4.29 4.71
C GLN A 103 0.00 -4.29 5.35
N GLU A 104 0.84 -3.33 4.97
CA GLU A 104 2.15 -3.10 5.59
C GLU A 104 2.35 -1.60 5.81
N ASN A 105 2.78 -1.21 7.01
CA ASN A 105 2.95 0.19 7.41
C ASN A 105 4.42 0.58 7.50
N TYR A 106 4.73 1.83 7.20
CA TYR A 106 6.10 2.36 7.21
C TYR A 106 6.17 3.78 7.80
N ALA A 107 7.34 4.10 8.35
CA ALA A 107 7.60 5.42 8.96
C ALA A 107 8.16 6.45 7.97
N SER A 108 8.69 6.03 6.82
CA SER A 108 9.33 6.92 5.84
C SER A 108 8.99 6.52 4.41
N TRP A 109 9.11 7.48 3.49
CA TRP A 109 8.91 7.25 2.05
C TRP A 109 9.83 6.17 1.51
N GLU A 110 11.12 6.22 1.86
CA GLU A 110 12.12 5.24 1.40
C GLU A 110 11.74 3.80 1.81
N LEU A 111 11.31 3.62 3.06
CA LEU A 111 10.85 2.32 3.54
C LEU A 111 9.57 1.88 2.83
N ALA A 112 8.64 2.81 2.59
CA ALA A 112 7.39 2.53 1.89
C ALA A 112 7.63 2.13 0.42
N GLU A 113 8.53 2.83 -0.27
CA GLU A 113 8.91 2.54 -1.66
C GLU A 113 9.60 1.17 -1.77
N LYS A 114 10.56 0.87 -0.89
CA LYS A 114 11.18 -0.45 -0.80
C LYS A 114 10.16 -1.55 -0.47
N GLY A 115 9.26 -1.27 0.48
CA GLY A 115 8.18 -2.17 0.86
C GLY A 115 7.24 -2.49 -0.30
N HIS A 116 6.87 -1.47 -1.08
CA HIS A 116 6.06 -1.62 -2.30
C HIS A 116 6.72 -2.60 -3.29
N TYR A 117 8.01 -2.41 -3.61
CA TYR A 117 8.71 -3.30 -4.52
C TYR A 117 8.78 -4.74 -4.00
N ASN A 118 9.03 -4.92 -2.70
CA ASN A 118 9.08 -6.24 -2.08
C ASN A 118 7.73 -6.99 -2.20
N ILE A 119 6.60 -6.31 -1.96
CA ILE A 119 5.29 -6.96 -2.07
C ILE A 119 4.94 -7.27 -3.53
N VAL A 120 5.25 -6.37 -4.47
CA VAL A 120 5.05 -6.60 -5.92
C VAL A 120 5.86 -7.81 -6.38
N GLU A 121 7.10 -7.95 -5.92
CA GLU A 121 7.95 -9.10 -6.22
C GLU A 121 7.35 -10.40 -5.65
N ARG A 122 6.92 -10.40 -4.37
CA ARG A 122 6.26 -11.55 -3.72
C ARG A 122 4.99 -11.98 -4.46
N ILE A 123 4.16 -11.02 -4.86
CA ILE A 123 2.94 -11.29 -5.65
C ILE A 123 3.33 -11.89 -7.00
N THR A 124 4.27 -11.28 -7.71
CA THR A 124 4.71 -11.72 -9.04
C THR A 124 5.27 -13.14 -8.99
N LYS A 125 6.10 -13.46 -8.00
CA LYS A 125 6.61 -14.81 -7.74
C LYS A 125 5.49 -15.77 -7.42
N SER A 126 4.50 -15.39 -6.60
CA SER A 126 3.36 -16.29 -6.30
C SER A 126 2.49 -16.63 -7.51
N MET A 127 2.57 -15.83 -8.57
CA MET A 127 1.88 -16.10 -9.82
C MET A 127 2.66 -17.08 -10.71
N VAL A 128 3.98 -17.23 -10.58
CA VAL A 128 4.80 -18.12 -11.41
C VAL A 128 5.18 -19.34 -10.56
N VAL A 129 4.93 -20.56 -11.05
CA VAL A 129 5.45 -21.77 -10.39
C VAL A 129 6.96 -21.78 -10.48
#